data_AF-A0AAX1ED05-F1
#
_entry.id   AF-A0AAX1ED05-F1
#
_cell.length_a   1.000
_cell.length_b   1.000
_cell.length_c   1.000
_cell.angle_alpha   90.00
_cell.angle_beta   90.00
_cell.angle_gamma   90.00
#
_symmetry.space_group_name_H-M   'P 1'
#
loop_
_entity.id
_entity.type
_entity.pdbx_description
1 polymer ?
#
loop_
_entity_poly.entity_id
_entity_poly.type
_entity_poly.pdbx_seq_one_letter_code
_entity_poly.pdbx_strand_id
1 'polypeptide(L)'
;MANIKKRNHYITRQFLEGFCDSSGRVWTYPKDGPSDPFANKPTDTAVIKKLYHLQHGENITAVEDYFSDQVETPASNALKKLLNKNFPNAEEKEKLSLFFGLQMVRTPSYIDHLNTQQSKDLNHRAQILASNKEYFHTTYKEADPDLSEDEIEEVRQGMLKDGFTYEINRDYLLKLMLDYGSIIASHLLHMKWALIGVIVKSGV
;
A
#
# COMPACT_ATOMS: atom_id res chain seq x y z
N MET A 1 -23.74 7.49 -17.87
CA MET A 1 -22.40 6.91 -17.60
C MET A 1 -22.17 6.97 -16.11
N ALA A 2 -21.89 5.83 -15.45
CA ALA A 2 -21.61 5.83 -14.02
C ALA A 2 -20.42 6.75 -13.71
N ASN A 3 -20.51 7.52 -12.62
CA ASN A 3 -19.46 8.45 -12.23
C ASN A 3 -18.27 7.65 -11.68
N ILE A 4 -17.30 7.32 -12.55
CA ILE A 4 -16.10 6.56 -12.18
C ILE A 4 -15.31 7.35 -11.14
N LYS A 5 -15.11 6.78 -9.95
CA LYS A 5 -14.28 7.35 -8.88
C LYS A 5 -12.83 7.45 -9.35
N LYS A 6 -12.39 8.65 -9.73
CA LYS A 6 -11.03 8.91 -10.27
C LYS A 6 -10.06 9.46 -9.24
N ARG A 7 -10.55 9.98 -8.13
CA ARG A 7 -9.76 10.61 -7.06
C ARG A 7 -9.77 9.64 -5.89
N ASN A 8 -8.64 9.00 -5.64
CA ASN A 8 -8.50 8.01 -4.58
C ASN A 8 -7.75 8.64 -3.41
N HIS A 9 -8.36 8.58 -2.23
CA HIS A 9 -7.75 9.03 -0.99
C HIS A 9 -6.88 7.90 -0.42
N TYR A 10 -5.59 8.15 -0.22
CA TYR A 10 -4.72 7.20 0.48
C TYR A 10 -4.68 7.45 2.00
N ILE A 11 -5.17 8.59 2.46
CA ILE A 11 -5.59 8.86 3.83
C ILE A 11 -7.04 9.32 3.76
N THR A 12 -7.95 8.72 4.53
CA THR A 12 -9.38 9.02 4.38
C THR A 12 -9.69 10.47 4.70
N ARG A 13 -10.67 11.02 3.98
CA ARG A 13 -11.26 12.31 4.32
C ARG A 13 -11.68 12.38 5.79
N GLN A 14 -12.37 11.35 6.28
CA GLN A 14 -12.87 11.33 7.65
C GLN A 14 -11.73 11.35 8.68
N PHE A 15 -10.62 10.67 8.41
CA PHE A 15 -9.45 10.69 9.29
C PHE A 15 -8.81 12.09 9.30
N LEU A 16 -8.66 12.70 8.12
CA LEU A 16 -8.12 14.05 7.96
C LEU A 16 -8.95 15.15 8.62
N GLU A 17 -10.28 14.99 8.68
CA GLU A 17 -11.18 15.92 9.39
C GLU A 17 -10.81 16.07 10.87
N GLY A 18 -10.23 15.05 11.50
CA GLY A 18 -9.73 15.10 12.89
C GLY A 18 -8.47 15.96 13.10
N PHE A 19 -7.81 16.38 12.01
CA PHE A 19 -6.58 17.18 12.03
C PHE A 19 -6.78 18.59 11.46
N CYS A 20 -8.03 18.99 11.22
CA CYS A 20 -8.33 20.31 10.70
C CYS A 20 -8.09 21.41 11.73
N ASP A 21 -7.59 22.56 11.27
CA ASP A 21 -7.58 23.79 12.04
C ASP A 21 -9.00 24.39 12.16
N SER A 22 -9.12 25.54 12.84
CA SER A 22 -10.39 26.24 13.03
C SER A 22 -11.05 26.70 11.72
N SER A 23 -10.31 26.73 10.61
CA SER A 23 -10.81 27.04 9.27
C SER A 23 -11.22 25.79 8.47
N GLY A 24 -11.11 24.59 9.07
CA GLY A 24 -11.44 23.33 8.43
C GLY A 24 -10.36 22.85 7.45
N ARG A 25 -9.10 23.28 7.62
CA ARG A 25 -7.98 22.93 6.74
C ARG A 25 -6.97 22.04 7.43
N VAL A 26 -6.39 21.11 6.68
CA VAL A 26 -5.27 20.27 7.11
C VAL A 26 -3.96 20.85 6.59
N TRP A 27 -3.06 21.12 7.51
CA TRP A 27 -1.68 21.53 7.21
C TRP A 27 -0.84 20.30 6.85
N THR A 28 -0.15 20.37 5.72
CA THR A 28 0.70 19.29 5.20
C THR A 28 2.10 19.81 4.97
N TYR A 29 3.09 19.02 5.35
CA TYR A 29 4.50 19.29 5.15
C TYR A 29 5.04 18.38 4.03
N PRO A 30 5.48 18.92 2.88
CA PRO A 30 6.08 18.12 1.82
C PRO A 30 7.35 17.44 2.31
N LYS A 31 7.55 16.16 1.95
CA LYS A 31 8.78 15.43 2.29
C LYS A 31 10.02 16.06 1.63
N ASP A 32 9.90 16.48 0.38
CA ASP A 32 11.01 17.03 -0.42
C ASP A 32 11.19 18.55 -0.23
N GLY A 33 10.44 19.16 0.70
CA GLY A 33 10.45 20.59 0.95
C GLY A 33 9.70 20.97 2.23
N PRO A 34 10.15 20.52 3.41
CA PRO A 34 9.39 20.68 4.66
C PRO A 34 9.27 22.14 5.12
N SER A 35 10.05 23.06 4.54
CA SER A 35 9.97 24.49 4.81
C SER A 35 8.80 25.20 4.13
N ASP A 36 8.09 24.54 3.22
CA ASP A 36 6.95 25.11 2.48
C ASP A 36 5.65 24.34 2.77
N PRO A 37 5.08 24.51 3.98
CA PRO A 37 3.84 23.83 4.33
C PRO A 37 2.64 24.48 3.62
N PHE A 38 1.64 23.65 3.28
CA PHE A 38 0.41 24.13 2.66
C PHE A 38 -0.82 23.63 3.42
N ALA A 39 -1.91 24.41 3.33
CA ALA A 39 -3.18 24.13 4.03
C ALA A 39 -4.33 23.90 3.03
N ASN A 40 -4.83 22.67 2.98
CA ASN A 40 -5.90 22.27 2.05
C ASN A 40 -7.09 21.64 2.77
N LYS A 41 -8.24 21.55 2.07
CA LYS A 41 -9.41 20.84 2.59
C LYS A 41 -9.13 19.33 2.63
N PRO A 42 -9.69 18.58 3.59
CA PRO A 42 -9.61 17.11 3.61
C PRO A 42 -9.98 16.42 2.29
N THR A 43 -10.90 17.01 1.52
CA THR A 43 -11.31 16.52 0.20
C THR A 43 -10.22 16.57 -0.86
N ASP A 44 -9.20 17.40 -0.66
CA ASP A 44 -8.13 17.68 -1.62
C ASP A 44 -6.74 17.29 -1.12
N THR A 45 -6.63 16.87 0.14
CA THR A 45 -5.39 16.38 0.77
C THR A 45 -5.29 14.86 0.68
N ALA A 46 -4.08 14.33 0.48
CA ALA A 46 -3.79 12.90 0.38
C ALA A 46 -4.60 12.15 -0.71
N VAL A 47 -4.77 12.80 -1.86
CA VAL A 47 -5.49 12.28 -3.02
C VAL A 47 -4.55 12.07 -4.20
N ILE A 48 -4.64 10.91 -4.83
CA ILE A 48 -3.99 10.64 -6.12
C ILE A 48 -5.02 10.13 -7.12
N LYS A 49 -4.86 10.58 -8.36
CA LYS A 49 -5.75 10.20 -9.45
C LYS A 49 -5.49 8.75 -9.84
N LYS A 50 -6.53 7.92 -9.85
CA LYS A 50 -6.49 6.49 -10.25
C LYS A 50 -5.51 5.62 -9.45
N LEU A 51 -5.19 5.98 -8.20
CA LEU A 51 -4.23 5.25 -7.37
C LEU A 51 -4.60 3.76 -7.20
N TYR A 52 -5.88 3.43 -7.17
CA TYR A 52 -6.37 2.07 -6.98
C TYR A 52 -7.10 1.51 -8.20
N HIS A 53 -6.92 2.11 -9.38
CA HIS A 53 -7.51 1.59 -10.61
C HIS A 53 -6.79 0.33 -11.03
N LEU A 54 -7.56 -0.75 -11.21
CA LEU A 54 -7.08 -1.98 -11.83
C LEU A 54 -6.84 -1.74 -13.33
N GLN A 55 -5.78 -2.35 -13.86
CA GLN A 55 -5.45 -2.36 -15.28
C GLN A 55 -6.21 -3.46 -16.02
N HIS A 56 -6.43 -4.61 -15.36
CA HIS A 56 -7.12 -5.76 -15.91
C HIS A 56 -8.35 -6.07 -15.05
N GLY A 57 -9.50 -6.24 -15.69
CA GLY A 57 -10.77 -6.59 -15.03
C GLY A 57 -11.92 -5.69 -15.43
N GLU A 58 -13.14 -6.20 -15.26
CA GLU A 58 -14.37 -5.49 -15.64
C GLU A 58 -14.71 -4.34 -14.68
N ASN A 59 -14.37 -4.49 -13.39
CA ASN A 59 -14.58 -3.46 -12.38
C ASN A 59 -13.26 -2.76 -11.99
N ILE A 60 -12.93 -1.68 -12.70
CA ILE A 60 -11.70 -0.93 -12.48
C ILE A 60 -11.63 -0.26 -11.11
N THR A 61 -12.78 -0.04 -10.43
CA THR A 61 -12.87 0.65 -9.14
C THR A 61 -13.01 -0.30 -7.95
N ALA A 62 -12.93 -1.61 -8.16
CA ALA A 62 -13.18 -2.62 -7.12
C ALA A 62 -12.40 -2.38 -5.81
N VAL A 63 -11.15 -1.95 -5.90
CA VAL A 63 -10.31 -1.68 -4.71
C VAL A 63 -10.79 -0.43 -3.95
N GLU A 64 -11.19 0.63 -4.66
CA GLU A 64 -11.77 1.83 -4.05
C GLU A 64 -13.13 1.53 -3.41
N ASP A 65 -13.95 0.72 -4.06
CA ASP A 65 -15.25 0.30 -3.54
C ASP A 65 -15.07 -0.57 -2.28
N TYR A 66 -14.10 -1.48 -2.28
CA TYR A 66 -13.73 -2.24 -1.09
C TYR A 66 -13.31 -1.34 0.09
N PHE A 67 -12.44 -0.34 -0.14
CA PHE A 67 -12.08 0.61 0.92
C PHE A 67 -13.30 1.35 1.46
N SER A 68 -14.13 1.90 0.59
CA SER A 68 -15.35 2.62 0.98
C SER A 68 -16.28 1.75 1.84
N ASP A 69 -16.60 0.55 1.36
CA ASP A 69 -17.74 -0.21 1.85
C ASP A 69 -17.35 -1.17 2.99
N GLN A 70 -16.13 -1.71 2.96
CA GLN A 70 -15.67 -2.74 3.90
C GLN A 70 -14.71 -2.21 4.95
N VAL A 71 -14.10 -1.04 4.75
CA VAL A 71 -13.01 -0.54 5.61
C VAL A 71 -13.38 0.78 6.26
N GLU A 72 -13.63 1.81 5.47
CA GLU A 72 -13.79 3.17 5.94
C GLU A 72 -15.15 3.41 6.59
N THR A 73 -16.23 3.07 5.88
CA THR A 73 -17.59 3.21 6.41
C THR A 73 -17.78 2.39 7.69
N PRO A 74 -17.36 1.12 7.77
CA PRO A 74 -17.48 0.34 9.01
C PRO A 74 -16.65 0.89 10.18
N ALA A 75 -15.44 1.38 9.93
CA ALA A 75 -14.58 1.93 11.00
C ALA A 75 -14.99 3.34 11.46
N SER A 76 -15.81 4.04 10.68
CA SER A 76 -16.16 5.46 10.88
C SER A 76 -16.66 5.79 12.29
N ASN A 77 -17.61 5.01 12.82
CA ASN A 77 -18.21 5.23 14.13
C ASN A 77 -17.21 4.92 15.26
N ALA A 78 -16.41 3.87 15.10
CA ALA A 78 -15.38 3.50 16.07
C ALA A 78 -14.28 4.57 16.15
N LEU A 79 -13.86 5.14 15.02
CA LEU A 79 -12.92 6.28 14.98
C LEU A 79 -13.47 7.49 15.74
N LYS A 80 -14.75 7.84 15.55
CA LYS A 80 -15.39 8.94 16.29
C LYS A 80 -15.45 8.67 17.80
N LYS A 81 -15.64 7.42 18.21
CA LYS A 81 -15.59 7.04 19.64
C LYS A 81 -14.19 7.23 20.23
N LEU A 82 -13.14 6.83 19.51
CA LEU A 82 -11.76 7.04 19.93
C LEU A 82 -11.44 8.53 20.14
N LEU A 83 -11.92 9.42 19.26
CA LEU A 83 -11.76 10.87 19.43
C LEU A 83 -12.40 11.39 20.73
N ASN A 84 -13.49 10.76 21.17
CA ASN A 84 -14.16 11.04 22.44
C ASN A 84 -13.59 10.24 23.62
N LYS A 85 -12.39 9.65 23.47
CA LYS A 85 -11.69 8.85 24.49
C LYS A 85 -12.47 7.62 24.94
N ASN A 86 -13.38 7.12 24.11
CA ASN A 86 -14.12 5.89 24.38
C ASN A 86 -13.39 4.70 23.78
N PHE A 87 -13.15 3.68 24.60
CA PHE A 87 -12.49 2.46 24.17
C PHE A 87 -13.44 1.63 23.28
N PRO A 88 -12.97 1.07 22.15
CA PRO A 88 -13.82 0.31 21.24
C PRO A 88 -14.22 -1.05 21.85
N ASN A 89 -15.42 -1.51 21.52
CA ASN A 89 -15.81 -2.90 21.80
C ASN A 89 -15.08 -3.88 20.85
N ALA A 90 -15.34 -5.19 20.98
CA ALA A 90 -14.65 -6.21 20.17
C ALA A 90 -14.86 -6.05 18.65
N GLU A 91 -16.09 -5.82 18.21
CA GLU A 91 -16.43 -5.62 16.79
C GLU A 91 -15.82 -4.33 16.24
N GLU A 92 -15.84 -3.26 17.02
CA GLU A 92 -15.23 -1.98 16.67
C GLU A 92 -13.71 -2.10 16.58
N LYS A 93 -13.10 -2.87 17.49
CA LYS A 93 -11.66 -3.17 17.46
C LYS A 93 -11.29 -3.92 16.19
N GLU A 94 -12.07 -4.90 15.76
CA GLU A 94 -11.86 -5.61 14.49
C GLU A 94 -11.88 -4.67 13.28
N LYS A 95 -12.92 -3.83 13.18
CA LYS A 95 -13.05 -2.83 12.10
C LYS A 95 -11.89 -1.83 12.12
N LEU A 96 -11.50 -1.35 13.31
CA LEU A 96 -10.37 -0.44 13.47
C LEU A 96 -9.04 -1.10 13.12
N SER A 97 -8.83 -2.37 13.48
CA SER A 97 -7.63 -3.12 13.10
C SER A 97 -7.50 -3.25 11.58
N LEU A 98 -8.60 -3.58 10.88
CA LEU A 98 -8.60 -3.61 9.42
C LEU A 98 -8.30 -2.24 8.82
N PHE A 99 -8.95 -1.20 9.33
CA PHE A 99 -8.70 0.18 8.93
C PHE A 99 -7.22 0.57 9.10
N PHE A 100 -6.64 0.37 10.29
CA PHE A 100 -5.26 0.72 10.56
C PHE A 100 -4.27 -0.12 9.75
N GLY A 101 -4.50 -1.43 9.64
CA GLY A 101 -3.64 -2.32 8.85
C GLY A 101 -3.57 -1.90 7.39
N LEU A 102 -4.72 -1.61 6.76
CA LEU A 102 -4.77 -1.13 5.39
C LEU A 102 -4.23 0.30 5.24
N GLN A 103 -4.46 1.18 6.23
CA GLN A 103 -3.96 2.54 6.22
C GLN A 103 -2.41 2.61 6.19
N MET A 104 -1.72 1.61 6.77
CA MET A 104 -0.26 1.53 6.77
C MET A 104 0.34 1.19 5.39
N VAL A 105 -0.41 0.46 4.55
CA VAL A 105 0.12 -0.12 3.30
C VAL A 105 -0.44 0.51 2.04
N ARG A 106 -1.57 1.24 2.12
CA ARG A 106 -2.24 1.80 0.94
C ARG A 106 -1.67 3.11 0.41
N THR A 107 -0.52 3.55 0.95
CA THR A 107 0.12 4.79 0.53
C THR A 107 0.92 4.58 -0.77
N PRO A 108 1.11 5.62 -1.59
CA PRO A 108 1.93 5.53 -2.80
C PRO A 108 3.33 5.02 -2.51
N SER A 109 3.96 5.54 -1.45
CA SER A 109 5.30 5.14 -1.05
C SER A 109 5.40 3.65 -0.70
N TYR A 110 4.35 3.05 -0.15
CA TYR A 110 4.35 1.61 0.16
C TYR A 110 4.12 0.77 -1.10
N ILE A 111 3.26 1.22 -2.02
CA ILE A 111 3.08 0.57 -3.33
C ILE A 111 4.40 0.59 -4.13
N ASP A 112 5.12 1.71 -4.14
CA ASP A 112 6.45 1.83 -4.77
C ASP A 112 7.49 0.92 -4.09
N HIS A 113 7.40 0.78 -2.75
CA HIS A 113 8.21 -0.16 -2.00
C HIS A 113 7.92 -1.61 -2.41
N LEU A 114 6.64 -2.01 -2.57
CA LEU A 114 6.28 -3.35 -3.06
C LEU A 114 6.84 -3.60 -4.46
N ASN A 115 6.74 -2.63 -5.37
CA ASN A 115 7.31 -2.74 -6.71
C ASN A 115 8.84 -2.98 -6.67
N THR A 116 9.53 -2.19 -5.84
CA THR A 116 10.99 -2.31 -5.66
C THR A 116 11.37 -3.65 -5.03
N GLN A 117 10.61 -4.10 -4.01
CA GLN A 117 10.87 -5.37 -3.34
C GLN A 117 10.65 -6.54 -4.30
N GLN A 118 9.53 -6.58 -5.03
CA GLN A 118 9.26 -7.65 -6.00
C GLN A 118 10.32 -7.71 -7.12
N SER A 119 10.77 -6.55 -7.61
CA SER A 119 11.86 -6.50 -8.60
C SER A 119 13.16 -7.10 -8.05
N LYS A 120 13.50 -6.81 -6.79
CA LYS A 120 14.67 -7.40 -6.11
C LYS A 120 14.51 -8.89 -5.89
N ASP A 121 13.33 -9.34 -5.47
CA ASP A 121 13.03 -10.75 -5.23
C ASP A 121 13.15 -11.56 -6.53
N LEU A 122 12.65 -11.03 -7.65
CA LEU A 122 12.79 -11.65 -8.97
C LEU A 122 14.25 -11.70 -9.43
N ASN A 123 15.01 -10.62 -9.26
CA ASN A 123 16.44 -10.62 -9.57
C ASN A 123 17.22 -11.63 -8.73
N HIS A 124 16.93 -11.72 -7.44
CA HIS A 124 17.59 -12.68 -6.58
C HIS A 124 17.29 -14.13 -7.01
N ARG A 125 16.04 -14.43 -7.37
CA ARG A 125 15.66 -15.74 -7.93
C ARG A 125 16.35 -16.02 -9.27
N ALA A 126 16.42 -15.04 -10.16
CA ALA A 126 17.10 -15.16 -11.45
C ALA A 126 18.60 -15.43 -11.28
N GLN A 127 19.25 -14.76 -10.33
CA GLN A 127 20.66 -14.99 -9.98
C GLN A 127 20.89 -16.40 -9.43
N ILE A 128 20.02 -16.88 -8.54
CA ILE A 128 20.10 -18.27 -8.04
C ILE A 128 19.98 -19.25 -9.21
N LEU A 129 19.03 -19.05 -10.11
CA LEU A 129 18.85 -19.90 -11.29
C LEU A 129 20.09 -19.88 -12.20
N ALA A 130 20.62 -18.69 -12.51
CA ALA A 130 21.77 -18.49 -13.38
C ALA A 130 23.10 -18.97 -12.77
N SER A 131 23.17 -19.11 -11.44
CA SER A 131 24.35 -19.62 -10.75
C SER A 131 24.61 -21.11 -11.01
N ASN A 132 23.56 -21.88 -11.35
CA ASN A 132 23.69 -23.26 -11.79
C ASN A 132 23.73 -23.30 -13.33
N LYS A 133 24.94 -23.23 -13.89
CA LYS A 133 25.14 -23.18 -15.34
C LYS A 133 24.48 -24.35 -16.07
N GLU A 134 24.66 -25.58 -15.58
CA GLU A 134 24.16 -26.77 -16.26
C GLU A 134 22.62 -26.82 -16.28
N TYR A 135 21.99 -26.52 -15.14
CA TYR A 135 20.54 -26.41 -15.07
C TYR A 135 20.00 -25.27 -15.93
N PHE A 136 20.67 -24.12 -15.93
CA PHE A 136 20.27 -22.96 -16.74
C PHE A 136 20.32 -23.29 -18.24
N HIS A 137 21.43 -23.85 -18.72
CA HIS A 137 21.59 -24.24 -20.13
C HIS A 137 20.58 -25.30 -20.54
N THR A 138 20.39 -26.33 -19.71
CA THR A 138 19.40 -27.39 -19.98
C THR A 138 17.99 -26.81 -20.13
N THR A 139 17.57 -25.95 -19.20
CA THR A 139 16.22 -25.35 -19.21
C THR A 139 15.99 -24.47 -20.44
N TYR A 140 16.99 -23.68 -20.86
CA TYR A 140 16.87 -22.83 -22.04
C TYR A 140 16.85 -23.65 -23.33
N LYS A 141 17.66 -24.70 -23.44
CA LYS A 141 17.63 -25.63 -24.58
C LYS A 141 16.35 -26.44 -24.68
N GLU A 142 15.73 -26.78 -23.55
CA GLU A 142 14.41 -27.43 -23.52
C GLU A 142 13.29 -26.49 -24.00
N ALA A 143 13.37 -25.20 -23.65
CA ALA A 143 12.40 -24.19 -24.07
C ALA A 143 12.56 -23.79 -25.55
N ASP A 144 13.79 -23.69 -26.02
CA ASP A 144 14.13 -23.39 -27.40
C ASP A 144 15.43 -24.13 -27.82
N PRO A 145 15.31 -25.26 -28.54
CA PRO A 145 16.46 -26.06 -28.96
C PRO A 145 17.43 -25.35 -29.91
N ASP A 146 16.95 -24.32 -30.63
CA ASP A 146 17.70 -23.63 -31.68
C ASP A 146 18.64 -22.54 -31.12
N LEU A 147 18.45 -22.11 -29.87
CA LEU A 147 19.33 -21.14 -29.20
C LEU A 147 20.78 -21.65 -29.14
N SER A 148 21.75 -20.86 -29.56
CA SER A 148 23.17 -21.24 -29.44
C SER A 148 23.65 -21.20 -27.98
N GLU A 149 24.70 -21.96 -27.68
CA GLU A 149 25.31 -21.96 -26.33
C GLU A 149 25.81 -20.57 -25.91
N ASP A 150 26.30 -19.79 -26.86
CA ASP A 150 26.80 -18.43 -26.62
C ASP A 150 25.65 -17.47 -26.27
N GLU A 151 24.50 -17.56 -26.95
CA GLU A 151 23.29 -16.77 -26.63
C GLU A 151 22.79 -17.08 -25.22
N ILE A 152 22.77 -18.35 -24.83
CA ILE A 152 22.34 -18.79 -23.50
C ILE A 152 23.31 -18.26 -22.42
N GLU A 153 24.62 -18.36 -22.66
CA GLU A 153 25.64 -17.88 -21.73
C GLU A 153 25.62 -16.34 -21.59
N GLU A 154 25.35 -15.60 -22.67
CA GLU A 154 25.18 -14.14 -22.62
C GLU A 154 24.03 -13.75 -21.69
N VAL A 155 22.86 -14.38 -21.85
CA VAL A 155 21.70 -14.15 -20.98
C VAL A 155 22.04 -14.50 -19.53
N ARG A 156 22.69 -15.63 -19.30
CA ARG A 156 23.09 -16.10 -17.95
C ARG A 156 24.00 -15.09 -17.25
N GLN A 157 24.99 -14.54 -17.95
CA GLN A 157 25.90 -13.53 -17.42
C GLN A 157 25.19 -12.20 -17.15
N GLY A 158 24.26 -11.79 -18.02
CA GLY A 158 23.41 -10.63 -17.79
C GLY A 158 22.59 -10.76 -16.50
N MET A 159 22.01 -11.94 -16.25
CA MET A 159 21.27 -12.22 -15.01
C MET A 159 22.15 -12.12 -13.75
N LEU A 160 23.40 -12.59 -13.83
CA LEU A 160 24.33 -12.61 -12.71
C LEU A 160 24.87 -11.21 -12.36
N LYS A 161 25.15 -10.38 -13.36
CA LYS A 161 25.89 -9.14 -13.18
C LYS A 161 25.00 -7.92 -12.92
N ASP A 162 24.02 -7.70 -13.77
CA ASP A 162 23.33 -6.41 -13.85
C ASP A 162 21.90 -6.49 -13.27
N GLY A 163 21.30 -7.68 -13.28
CA GLY A 163 19.89 -7.86 -12.96
C GLY A 163 18.98 -7.16 -13.97
N PHE A 164 17.68 -7.44 -13.88
CA PHE A 164 16.67 -6.82 -14.75
C PHE A 164 15.84 -5.81 -13.98
N THR A 165 15.37 -4.79 -14.69
CA THR A 165 14.28 -3.94 -14.18
C THR A 165 12.97 -4.57 -14.62
N TYR A 166 12.12 -4.93 -13.66
CA TYR A 166 10.81 -5.51 -13.93
C TYR A 166 9.74 -4.43 -13.78
N GLU A 167 8.85 -4.33 -14.76
CA GLU A 167 7.56 -3.66 -14.56
C GLU A 167 6.62 -4.64 -13.88
N ILE A 168 6.42 -4.48 -12.57
CA ILE A 168 5.53 -5.36 -11.83
C ILE A 168 4.09 -4.96 -12.14
N ASN A 169 3.28 -5.95 -12.51
CA ASN A 169 1.87 -5.76 -12.80
C ASN A 169 1.14 -5.02 -11.65
N ARG A 170 0.42 -3.95 -11.99
CA ARG A 170 -0.25 -3.08 -11.01
C ARG A 170 -1.28 -3.81 -10.17
N ASP A 171 -2.06 -4.69 -10.78
CA ASP A 171 -3.15 -5.40 -10.09
C ASP A 171 -2.57 -6.38 -9.07
N TYR A 172 -1.44 -7.01 -9.41
CA TYR A 172 -0.67 -7.81 -8.47
C TYR A 172 -0.12 -6.98 -7.31
N LEU A 173 0.41 -5.77 -7.55
CA LEU A 173 0.86 -4.88 -6.47
C LEU A 173 -0.30 -4.47 -5.53
N LEU A 174 -1.47 -4.16 -6.09
CA LEU A 174 -2.67 -3.84 -5.30
C LEU A 174 -3.17 -5.05 -4.50
N LYS A 175 -3.07 -6.26 -5.06
CA LYS A 175 -3.36 -7.50 -4.32
C LYS A 175 -2.40 -7.66 -3.14
N LEU A 176 -1.09 -7.55 -3.36
CA LEU A 176 -0.09 -7.65 -2.29
C LEU A 176 -0.32 -6.61 -1.19
N MET A 177 -0.67 -5.38 -1.56
CA MET A 177 -1.06 -4.34 -0.62
C MET A 177 -2.24 -4.78 0.26
N LEU A 178 -3.31 -5.34 -0.32
CA LEU A 178 -4.47 -5.84 0.45
C LEU A 178 -4.10 -7.01 1.36
N ASP A 179 -3.28 -7.95 0.87
CA ASP A 179 -2.81 -9.11 1.63
C ASP A 179 -2.00 -8.66 2.85
N TYR A 180 -1.00 -7.79 2.66
CA TYR A 180 -0.18 -7.28 3.75
C TYR A 180 -0.97 -6.45 4.74
N GLY A 181 -1.90 -5.61 4.27
CA GLY A 181 -2.80 -4.86 5.15
C GLY A 181 -3.65 -5.77 6.03
N SER A 182 -4.14 -6.88 5.47
CA SER A 182 -4.92 -7.89 6.20
C SER A 182 -4.08 -8.65 7.22
N ILE A 183 -2.83 -8.99 6.88
CA ILE A 183 -1.87 -9.58 7.81
C ILE A 183 -1.62 -8.63 8.98
N ILE A 184 -1.33 -7.35 8.71
CA ILE A 184 -1.09 -6.35 9.76
C ILE A 184 -2.35 -6.17 10.62
N ALA A 185 -3.53 -6.09 9.99
CA ALA A 185 -4.80 -5.99 10.70
C ALA A 185 -5.02 -7.14 11.68
N SER A 186 -4.70 -8.37 11.28
CA SER A 186 -4.75 -9.53 12.17
C SER A 186 -3.83 -9.35 13.38
N HIS A 187 -2.58 -8.92 13.18
CA HIS A 187 -1.68 -8.66 14.31
C HIS A 187 -2.25 -7.58 15.24
N LEU A 188 -2.72 -6.45 14.69
CA LEU A 188 -3.32 -5.36 15.48
C LEU A 188 -4.52 -5.84 16.29
N LEU A 189 -5.39 -6.68 15.73
CA LEU A 189 -6.55 -7.22 16.43
C LEU A 189 -6.16 -8.03 17.68
N HIS A 190 -5.08 -8.82 17.60
CA HIS A 190 -4.63 -9.67 18.70
C HIS A 190 -3.76 -8.94 19.73
N MET A 191 -3.32 -7.71 19.45
CA MET A 191 -2.61 -6.89 20.43
C MET A 191 -3.51 -6.46 21.59
N LYS A 192 -2.89 -6.19 22.75
CA LYS A 192 -3.55 -5.52 23.86
C LYS A 192 -3.63 -4.02 23.57
N TRP A 193 -4.84 -3.49 23.47
CA TRP A 193 -5.06 -2.07 23.20
C TRP A 193 -5.22 -1.31 24.50
N ALA A 194 -4.69 -0.09 24.54
CA ALA A 194 -4.86 0.84 25.64
C ALA A 194 -5.08 2.24 25.07
N LEU A 195 -5.91 3.05 25.73
CA LEU A 195 -6.02 4.48 25.44
C LEU A 195 -5.12 5.25 26.38
N ILE A 196 -4.18 6.00 25.82
CA ILE A 196 -3.29 6.87 26.59
C ILE A 196 -3.95 8.25 26.69
N GLY A 197 -4.34 8.63 27.91
CA GLY A 197 -4.86 9.96 28.21
C GLY A 197 -3.74 10.88 28.71
N VAL A 198 -3.60 12.06 28.12
CA VAL A 198 -2.78 13.13 28.71
C VAL A 198 -3.67 13.88 29.71
N ILE A 199 -3.32 13.80 31.00
CA ILE A 199 -3.86 14.73 32.00
C ILE A 199 -3.12 16.05 31.78
N VAL A 200 -3.73 16.97 31.03
CA VAL A 200 -3.26 18.36 31.02
C VAL A 200 -3.60 18.91 32.39
N LYS A 201 -2.62 18.99 33.29
CA LYS A 201 -2.75 19.83 34.47
C LYS A 201 -2.90 21.25 33.94
N SER A 202 -4.11 21.80 34.03
CA SER A 202 -4.37 23.22 33.85
C SER A 202 -3.49 23.97 34.86
N GLY A 203 -2.35 24.46 34.38
CA GLY A 203 -1.48 25.36 35.13
C GLY A 203 -2.22 26.67 35.35
N VAL A 204 -2.30 27.04 36.63
CA VAL A 204 -2.65 28.37 37.14
C VAL A 204 -1.66 29.40 36.62
#